data_AF-A0A444JVZ4-F1
#
_entry.id   AF-A0A444JVZ4-F1
#
_cell.length_a   1.000
_cell.length_b   1.000
_cell.length_c   1.000
_cell.angle_alpha   90.00
_cell.angle_beta   90.00
_cell.angle_gamma   90.00
#
_symmetry.space_group_name_H-M   'P 1'
#
loop_
_entity.id
_entity.type
_entity.pdbx_description
1 polymer ?
#
loop_
_entity_poly.entity_id
_entity_poly.type
_entity_poly.pdbx_seq_one_letter_code
_entity_poly.pdbx_strand_id
1 'polypeptide(L)'
;MIQQEQEVNKALLDKLIAHFGVTRFSKDGGYILQDGSLLNLQRSDMDNRQYHRAVAALLPKEMHGICDEITIVNLMTATGIIRYEARGRVHVAVKPTQLQRRKLFEIMKYSEHSYRVLVSDSNGATIGDQFFKSPQAHELLQFFDRCFSDGQKQYRDDEFYVSEEQGDIIFTFRPEQRQIGRYQSSSRTFTIMPEFGGSLTLFKEQVEKFLQEESSAV
;
A
#
# COMPACT_ATOMS: atom_id res chain seq x y z
N MET A 1 5.35 -23.10 8.43
CA MET A 1 4.88 -22.19 7.35
C MET A 1 5.65 -20.88 7.33
N ILE A 2 5.76 -20.14 8.43
CA ILE A 2 6.47 -18.82 8.48
C ILE A 2 7.91 -18.87 7.94
N GLN A 3 8.67 -19.91 8.26
CA GLN A 3 10.07 -20.03 7.85
C GLN A 3 10.24 -20.26 6.34
N GLN A 4 9.33 -21.03 5.73
CA GLN A 4 9.33 -21.31 4.29
C GLN A 4 8.90 -20.08 3.48
N GLU A 5 7.95 -19.31 4.00
CA GLU A 5 7.49 -18.05 3.39
C GLU A 5 8.57 -16.96 3.43
N GLN A 6 9.32 -16.87 4.53
CA GLN A 6 10.49 -15.97 4.64
C GLN A 6 11.61 -16.34 3.68
N GLU A 7 11.87 -17.64 3.46
CA GLU A 7 12.86 -18.11 2.48
C GLU A 7 12.45 -17.76 1.05
N VAL A 8 11.17 -17.93 0.70
CA VAL A 8 10.62 -17.54 -0.62
C VAL A 8 10.75 -16.03 -0.84
N ASN A 9 10.37 -15.22 0.15
CA ASN A 9 10.44 -13.76 0.05
C ASN A 9 11.89 -13.26 -0.08
N LYS A 10 12.83 -13.91 0.62
CA LYS A 10 14.26 -13.61 0.46
C LYS A 10 14.77 -13.97 -0.92
N ALA A 11 14.44 -15.15 -1.43
CA ALA A 11 14.82 -15.58 -2.78
C ALA A 11 14.26 -14.65 -3.87
N LEU A 12 13.03 -14.14 -3.68
CA LEU A 12 12.44 -13.13 -4.55
C LEU A 12 13.25 -11.83 -4.54
N LEU A 13 13.62 -11.33 -3.35
CA LEU A 13 14.43 -10.12 -3.23
C LEU A 13 15.82 -10.29 -3.88
N ASP A 14 16.47 -11.43 -3.64
CA ASP A 14 17.77 -11.76 -4.24
C ASP A 14 17.67 -11.82 -5.78
N LYS A 15 16.58 -12.38 -6.33
CA LYS A 15 16.30 -12.39 -7.78
C LYS A 15 16.17 -10.97 -8.34
N LEU A 16 15.46 -10.08 -7.65
CA LEU A 16 15.32 -8.67 -8.06
C LEU A 16 16.67 -7.94 -8.03
N ILE A 17 17.44 -8.14 -6.96
CA ILE A 17 18.79 -7.56 -6.83
C ILE A 17 19.72 -8.09 -7.91
N ALA A 18 19.69 -9.39 -8.21
CA ALA A 18 20.51 -9.98 -9.27
C ALA A 18 20.16 -9.44 -10.67
N HIS A 19 18.88 -9.14 -10.92
CA HIS A 19 18.42 -8.63 -12.21
C HIS A 19 18.69 -7.13 -12.40
N PHE A 20 18.31 -6.30 -11.42
CA PHE A 20 18.40 -4.84 -11.53
C PHE A 20 19.72 -4.27 -10.98
N GLY A 21 20.35 -4.98 -10.05
CA GLY A 21 21.47 -4.46 -9.28
C GLY A 21 21.05 -3.41 -8.24
N VAL A 22 22.04 -2.93 -7.50
CA VAL A 22 21.89 -1.87 -6.50
C VAL A 22 22.63 -0.61 -6.92
N THR A 23 22.12 0.54 -6.49
CA THR A 23 22.74 1.85 -6.73
C THR A 23 22.79 2.67 -5.45
N ARG A 24 23.73 3.62 -5.40
CA ARG A 24 23.80 4.66 -4.38
C ARG A 24 23.17 5.97 -4.84
N PHE A 25 22.86 6.09 -6.13
CA PHE A 25 22.34 7.31 -6.73
C PHE A 25 20.81 7.36 -6.61
N SER A 26 20.30 8.28 -5.78
CA SER A 26 18.86 8.46 -5.57
C SER A 26 18.08 8.70 -6.87
N LYS A 27 18.69 9.40 -7.84
CA LYS A 27 18.05 9.63 -9.14
C LYS A 27 17.75 8.36 -9.94
N ASP A 28 18.49 7.28 -9.70
CA ASP A 28 18.39 6.00 -10.44
C ASP A 28 17.60 4.92 -9.68
N GLY A 29 17.37 5.15 -8.38
CA GLY A 29 16.63 4.23 -7.52
C GLY A 29 15.13 4.20 -7.82
N GLY A 30 14.51 3.02 -7.71
CA GLY A 30 13.06 2.87 -7.72
C GLY A 30 12.47 2.26 -6.45
N TYR A 31 13.30 1.59 -5.66
CA TYR A 31 12.92 0.98 -4.39
C TYR A 31 14.04 1.14 -3.37
N ILE A 32 13.69 1.27 -2.09
CA ILE A 32 14.64 1.26 -0.97
C ILE A 32 14.57 -0.12 -0.32
N LEU A 33 15.69 -0.84 -0.35
CA LEU A 33 15.83 -2.16 0.24
C LEU A 33 15.88 -2.06 1.77
N GLN A 34 15.72 -3.19 2.47
CA GLN A 34 15.69 -3.22 3.94
C GLN A 34 17.00 -2.69 4.58
N ASP A 35 18.12 -2.84 3.88
CA ASP A 35 19.44 -2.33 4.29
C ASP A 35 19.67 -0.84 3.96
N GLY A 36 18.68 -0.18 3.33
CA GLY A 36 18.74 1.22 2.91
C GLY A 36 19.45 1.47 1.59
N SER A 37 19.91 0.43 0.88
CA SER A 37 20.37 0.54 -0.50
C SER A 37 19.20 0.74 -1.47
N LEU A 38 19.49 1.15 -2.71
CA LEU A 38 18.46 1.41 -3.72
C LEU A 38 18.51 0.35 -4.82
N LEU A 39 17.36 -0.21 -5.18
CA LEU A 39 17.23 -1.04 -6.37
C LEU A 39 17.38 -0.15 -7.62
N ASN A 40 18.31 -0.51 -8.50
CA ASN A 40 18.69 0.32 -9.63
C ASN A 40 17.73 0.15 -10.81
N LEU A 41 16.87 1.14 -11.05
CA LEU A 41 16.00 1.17 -12.23
C LEU A 41 16.60 1.98 -13.39
N GLN A 42 17.88 2.36 -13.29
CA GLN A 42 18.62 3.10 -14.32
C GLN A 42 17.85 4.33 -14.84
N ARG A 43 17.18 5.06 -13.94
CA ARG A 43 16.17 6.07 -14.32
C ARG A 43 16.74 7.28 -15.04
N SER A 44 18.05 7.52 -14.94
CA SER A 44 18.77 8.58 -15.66
C SER A 44 19.25 8.16 -17.05
N ASP A 45 19.35 6.87 -17.33
CA ASP A 45 19.75 6.35 -18.64
C ASP A 45 18.49 6.19 -19.51
N MET A 46 18.32 7.03 -20.52
CA MET A 46 17.10 7.03 -21.33
C MET A 46 16.88 5.73 -22.09
N ASP A 47 17.97 5.06 -22.50
CA ASP A 47 17.90 3.85 -23.32
C ASP A 47 17.60 2.62 -22.46
N ASN A 48 18.05 2.62 -21.20
CA ASN A 48 17.91 1.47 -20.29
C ASN A 48 16.88 1.69 -19.15
N ARG A 49 16.21 2.84 -19.12
CA ARG A 49 15.28 3.23 -18.05
C ARG A 49 14.20 2.17 -17.79
N GLN A 50 14.21 1.64 -16.58
CA GLN A 50 13.16 0.76 -16.08
C GLN A 50 12.12 1.53 -15.27
N TYR A 51 10.89 1.01 -15.23
CA TYR A 51 9.77 1.55 -14.45
C TYR A 51 9.33 0.52 -13.41
N HIS A 52 8.57 0.93 -12.39
CA HIS A 52 8.05 0.03 -11.36
C HIS A 52 7.30 -1.19 -11.93
N ARG A 53 6.62 -1.04 -13.08
CA ARG A 53 5.99 -2.17 -13.80
C ARG A 53 6.98 -3.27 -14.23
N ALA A 54 8.24 -2.92 -14.51
CA ALA A 54 9.26 -3.90 -14.88
C ALA A 54 9.63 -4.80 -13.69
N VAL A 55 9.57 -4.25 -12.48
CA VAL A 55 9.74 -5.01 -11.24
C VAL A 55 8.53 -5.94 -11.03
N ALA A 56 7.31 -5.43 -11.21
CA ALA A 56 6.08 -6.22 -11.12
C ALA A 56 6.05 -7.41 -12.10
N ALA A 57 6.60 -7.25 -13.31
CA ALA A 57 6.67 -8.29 -14.32
C ALA A 57 7.56 -9.49 -13.94
N LEU A 58 8.49 -9.33 -12.99
CA LEU A 58 9.36 -10.41 -12.51
C LEU A 58 8.80 -11.20 -11.33
N LEU A 59 7.65 -10.77 -10.80
CA LEU A 59 6.99 -11.41 -9.67
C LEU A 59 6.24 -12.69 -10.10
N PRO A 60 6.10 -13.67 -9.20
CA PRO A 60 5.21 -14.81 -9.38
C PRO A 60 3.77 -14.36 -9.68
N LYS A 61 3.03 -15.15 -10.46
CA LYS A 61 1.65 -14.81 -10.88
C LYS A 61 0.71 -14.68 -9.69
N GLU A 62 1.00 -15.40 -8.61
CA GLU A 62 0.22 -15.40 -7.37
C GLU A 62 0.29 -14.04 -6.66
N MET A 63 1.31 -13.23 -6.94
CA MET A 63 1.44 -11.88 -6.40
C MET A 63 0.77 -10.82 -7.28
N HIS A 64 0.30 -11.18 -8.48
CA HIS A 64 -0.38 -10.24 -9.37
C HIS A 64 -1.77 -9.97 -8.84
N GLY A 65 -1.99 -8.72 -8.44
CA GLY A 65 -3.31 -8.22 -8.08
C GLY A 65 -4.14 -7.90 -9.32
N ILE A 66 -5.38 -7.47 -9.08
CA ILE A 66 -6.28 -7.00 -10.15
C ILE A 66 -5.73 -5.78 -10.91
N CYS A 67 -4.74 -5.09 -10.34
CA CYS A 67 -4.04 -3.98 -10.95
C CYS A 67 -2.57 -3.93 -10.52
N ASP A 68 -1.77 -3.12 -11.23
CA ASP A 68 -0.34 -2.92 -10.96
C ASP A 68 -0.07 -2.43 -9.53
N GLU A 69 -0.94 -1.58 -8.97
CA GLU A 69 -0.73 -1.00 -7.65
C GLU A 69 -0.83 -2.06 -6.54
N ILE A 70 -1.81 -2.96 -6.62
CA ILE A 70 -1.90 -4.10 -5.69
C ILE A 70 -0.72 -5.04 -5.85
N THR A 71 -0.28 -5.28 -7.09
CA THR A 71 0.91 -6.09 -7.35
C THR A 71 2.16 -5.49 -6.69
N ILE A 72 2.29 -4.16 -6.71
CA ILE A 72 3.38 -3.46 -6.03
C ILE A 72 3.23 -3.50 -4.50
N VAL A 73 2.01 -3.38 -3.96
CA VAL A 73 1.78 -3.55 -2.52
C VAL A 73 2.16 -4.96 -2.08
N ASN A 74 1.75 -6.00 -2.80
CA ASN A 74 2.10 -7.39 -2.51
C ASN A 74 3.62 -7.59 -2.45
N LEU A 75 4.35 -7.00 -3.40
CA LEU A 75 5.81 -6.99 -3.38
C LEU A 75 6.37 -6.32 -2.11
N MET A 76 5.89 -5.13 -1.76
CA MET A 76 6.35 -4.40 -0.58
C MET A 76 6.02 -5.15 0.71
N THR A 77 4.84 -5.76 0.80
CA THR A 77 4.40 -6.58 1.94
C THR A 77 5.28 -7.81 2.09
N ALA A 78 5.57 -8.52 1.00
CA ALA A 78 6.37 -9.74 1.03
C ALA A 78 7.85 -9.48 1.36
N THR A 79 8.44 -8.44 0.75
CA THR A 79 9.89 -8.22 0.80
C THR A 79 10.32 -7.09 1.74
N GLY A 80 9.38 -6.29 2.24
CA GLY A 80 9.65 -5.13 3.09
C GLY A 80 10.39 -3.99 2.38
N ILE A 81 10.51 -4.01 1.05
CA ILE A 81 11.08 -2.88 0.30
C ILE A 81 10.07 -1.72 0.23
N ILE A 82 10.59 -0.51 0.05
CA ILE A 82 9.77 0.71 -0.06
C ILE A 82 9.81 1.20 -1.50
N ARG A 83 8.66 1.41 -2.12
CA ARG A 83 8.60 2.07 -3.44
C ARG A 83 9.00 3.53 -3.28
N TYR A 84 9.90 3.96 -4.16
CA TYR A 84 10.44 5.31 -4.16
C TYR A 84 10.44 5.90 -5.57
N GLU A 85 9.98 7.14 -5.69
CA GLU A 85 10.05 7.94 -6.89
C GLU A 85 10.71 9.28 -6.57
N ALA A 86 11.86 9.55 -7.20
CA ALA A 86 12.69 10.72 -6.92
C ALA A 86 11.99 12.09 -7.08
N ARG A 87 10.83 12.12 -7.73
CA ARG A 87 10.05 13.35 -7.97
C ARG A 87 8.81 13.49 -7.08
N GLY A 88 8.70 12.72 -5.99
CA GLY A 88 7.75 13.06 -4.93
C GLY A 88 6.71 12.00 -4.56
N ARG A 89 7.00 10.71 -4.77
CA ARG A 89 6.15 9.63 -4.21
C ARG A 89 7.00 8.63 -3.44
N VAL A 90 6.53 8.32 -2.23
CA VAL A 90 7.00 7.19 -1.43
C VAL A 90 5.79 6.36 -1.07
N HIS A 91 5.91 5.05 -1.17
CA HIS A 91 4.83 4.14 -0.81
C HIS A 91 5.40 2.98 -0.01
N VAL A 92 4.75 2.71 1.12
CA VAL A 92 5.18 1.79 2.16
C VAL A 92 4.04 0.83 2.45
N ALA A 93 4.32 -0.47 2.59
CA ALA A 93 3.33 -1.47 3.03
C ALA A 93 3.69 -2.15 4.36
N VAL A 94 4.95 -2.04 4.79
CA VAL A 94 5.48 -2.63 6.03
C VAL A 94 6.23 -1.55 6.78
N LYS A 95 6.20 -1.61 8.13
CA LYS A 95 6.93 -0.66 8.98
C LYS A 95 8.40 -0.55 8.53
N PRO A 96 8.85 0.64 8.07
CA PRO A 96 10.19 0.81 7.54
C PRO A 96 11.28 0.45 8.56
N THR A 97 12.38 -0.18 8.13
CA THR A 97 13.55 -0.40 8.99
C THR A 97 14.24 0.92 9.35
N GLN A 98 15.12 0.90 10.36
CA GLN A 98 15.90 2.10 10.70
C GLN A 98 16.74 2.61 9.52
N LEU A 99 17.33 1.69 8.74
CA LEU A 99 18.16 2.03 7.59
C LEU A 99 17.33 2.65 6.45
N GLN A 100 16.13 2.12 6.21
CA GLN A 100 15.17 2.69 5.27
C GLN A 100 14.71 4.08 5.70
N ARG A 101 14.36 4.28 6.98
CA ARG A 101 13.97 5.61 7.50
C ARG A 101 15.10 6.63 7.34
N ARG A 102 16.34 6.22 7.62
CA ARG A 102 17.52 7.07 7.41
C ARG A 102 17.69 7.45 5.94
N LYS A 103 17.54 6.49 5.02
CA LYS A 103 17.62 6.74 3.57
C LYS A 103 16.50 7.65 3.07
N LEU A 104 15.26 7.44 3.52
CA LEU A 104 14.12 8.31 3.21
C LEU A 104 14.37 9.75 3.68
N PHE A 105 14.85 9.91 4.92
CA PHE A 105 15.18 11.23 5.45
C PHE A 105 16.29 11.91 4.65
N GLU A 106 17.37 11.20 4.31
CA GLU A 106 18.45 11.70 3.45
C GLU A 106 17.91 12.21 2.10
N ILE A 107 17.04 11.43 1.47
CA ILE A 107 16.41 11.77 0.19
C ILE A 107 15.50 13.00 0.31
N MET A 108 14.65 13.05 1.33
CA MET A 108 13.62 14.09 1.45
C MET A 108 14.16 15.41 1.99
N LYS A 109 15.17 15.37 2.87
CA LYS A 109 15.73 16.56 3.53
C LYS A 109 16.27 17.58 2.54
N TYR A 110 16.96 17.10 1.50
CA TYR A 110 17.63 17.94 0.50
C TYR A 110 16.86 18.03 -0.82
N SER A 111 15.62 17.54 -0.85
CA SER A 111 14.76 17.62 -2.03
C SER A 111 14.08 18.98 -2.13
N GLU A 112 14.06 19.54 -3.34
CA GLU A 112 13.25 20.71 -3.68
C GLU A 112 11.76 20.34 -3.84
N HIS A 113 11.46 19.06 -4.06
CA HIS A 113 10.12 18.53 -4.23
C HIS A 113 9.49 18.09 -2.90
N SER A 114 8.20 18.37 -2.76
CA SER A 114 7.36 17.72 -1.75
C SER A 114 7.16 16.25 -2.09
N TYR A 115 7.16 15.38 -1.09
CA TYR A 115 6.89 13.96 -1.22
C TYR A 115 5.51 13.63 -0.67
N ARG A 116 4.66 13.00 -1.47
CA ARG A 116 3.49 12.27 -0.98
C ARG A 116 3.94 10.92 -0.45
N VAL A 117 3.78 10.70 0.84
CA VAL A 117 4.08 9.44 1.51
C VAL A 117 2.77 8.71 1.74
N LEU A 118 2.62 7.58 1.05
CA LEU A 118 1.48 6.67 1.15
C LEU A 118 1.87 5.46 2.00
N VAL A 119 0.98 5.04 2.87
CA VAL A 119 1.07 3.79 3.62
C VAL A 119 -0.14 2.95 3.27
N SER A 120 0.09 1.75 2.75
CA SER A 120 -0.96 0.75 2.56
C SER A 120 -0.79 -0.37 3.57
N ASP A 121 -1.88 -1.08 3.85
CA ASP A 121 -1.79 -2.35 4.55
C ASP A 121 -1.57 -3.52 3.58
N SER A 122 -1.54 -4.75 4.12
CA SER A 122 -1.32 -5.97 3.35
C SER A 122 -2.42 -6.26 2.31
N ASN A 123 -3.59 -5.65 2.46
CA ASN A 123 -4.71 -5.80 1.52
C ASN A 123 -4.70 -4.67 0.46
N GLY A 124 -3.69 -3.79 0.46
CA GLY A 124 -3.63 -2.65 -0.46
C GLY A 124 -4.48 -1.46 -0.05
N ALA A 125 -5.13 -1.49 1.12
CA ALA A 125 -5.93 -0.38 1.59
C ALA A 125 -5.02 0.75 2.07
N THR A 126 -5.34 2.00 1.71
CA THR A 126 -4.55 3.15 2.16
C THR A 126 -4.86 3.45 3.63
N ILE A 127 -3.87 3.30 4.50
CA ILE A 127 -3.96 3.56 5.95
C ILE A 127 -3.18 4.83 6.38
N GLY A 128 -2.55 5.51 5.43
CA GLY A 128 -1.87 6.78 5.64
C GLY A 128 -1.56 7.49 4.33
N ASP A 129 -1.82 8.79 4.28
CA ASP A 129 -1.50 9.64 3.14
C ASP A 129 -1.14 11.03 3.65
N GLN A 130 0.12 11.42 3.48
CA GLN A 130 0.59 12.73 3.94
C GLN A 130 1.68 13.28 3.01
N PHE A 131 1.62 14.59 2.77
CA PHE A 131 2.67 15.31 2.07
C PHE A 131 3.73 15.82 3.05
N PHE A 132 4.99 15.65 2.68
CA PHE A 132 6.14 16.16 3.43
C PHE A 132 7.02 17.02 2.53
N LYS A 133 7.49 18.15 3.05
CA LYS A 133 8.49 19.02 2.40
C LYS A 133 9.64 19.24 3.37
N SER A 134 10.81 18.69 3.05
CA SER A 134 12.00 18.72 3.91
C SER A 134 11.70 18.36 5.38
N PRO A 135 11.08 17.19 5.64
CA PRO A 135 10.61 16.85 6.98
C PRO A 135 11.75 16.64 7.96
N GLN A 136 11.47 16.86 9.24
CA GLN A 136 12.33 16.41 10.32
C GLN A 136 12.19 14.89 10.51
N ALA A 137 13.24 14.24 11.00
CA ALA A 137 13.25 12.79 11.18
C ALA A 137 12.13 12.31 12.12
N HIS A 138 11.78 13.10 13.14
CA HIS A 138 10.72 12.75 14.09
C HIS A 138 9.31 12.82 13.47
N GLU A 139 9.08 13.71 12.49
CA GLU A 139 7.78 13.83 11.81
C GLU A 139 7.49 12.57 10.98
N LEU A 140 8.48 12.10 10.21
CA LEU A 140 8.37 10.85 9.47
C LEU A 140 8.17 9.65 10.41
N LEU A 141 8.87 9.62 11.54
CA LEU A 141 8.74 8.53 12.50
C LEU A 141 7.34 8.50 13.13
N GLN A 142 6.84 9.63 13.61
CA GLN A 142 5.50 9.75 14.17
C GLN A 142 4.41 9.35 13.16
N PHE A 143 4.58 9.75 11.90
CA PHE A 143 3.67 9.35 10.83
C PHE A 143 3.61 7.82 10.66
N PHE A 144 4.77 7.16 10.56
CA PHE A 144 4.81 5.71 10.44
C PHE A 144 4.28 5.01 11.70
N ASP A 145 4.63 5.48 12.90
CA ASP A 145 4.16 4.88 14.14
C ASP A 145 2.63 4.97 14.27
N ARG A 146 2.02 6.08 13.84
CA ARG A 146 0.55 6.20 13.77
C ARG A 146 -0.05 5.18 12.80
N CYS A 147 0.47 5.09 11.57
CA CYS A 147 -0.08 4.19 10.55
C CYS A 147 0.07 2.70 10.89
N PHE A 148 1.16 2.31 11.56
CA PHE A 148 1.42 0.91 11.94
C PHE A 148 1.06 0.58 13.40
N SER A 149 0.26 1.42 14.06
CA SER A 149 -0.28 1.13 15.39
C SER A 149 -1.59 0.32 15.28
N ASP A 150 -1.73 -0.71 16.11
CA ASP A 150 -2.86 -1.67 16.06
C ASP A 150 -4.24 -1.04 16.34
N GLY A 151 -4.29 0.21 16.81
CA GLY A 151 -5.50 0.82 17.35
C GLY A 151 -6.45 1.44 16.33
N GLN A 152 -5.96 1.98 15.21
CA GLN A 152 -6.81 2.75 14.27
C GLN A 152 -6.22 2.76 12.85
N LYS A 153 -6.42 1.69 12.08
CA LYS A 153 -6.29 1.78 10.63
C LYS A 153 -7.41 2.69 10.10
N GLN A 154 -7.06 3.89 9.66
CA GLN A 154 -7.99 4.82 9.01
C GLN A 154 -7.98 4.55 7.51
N TYR A 155 -8.95 3.76 7.06
CA TYR A 155 -9.13 3.50 5.63
C TYR A 155 -9.76 4.70 4.93
N ARG A 156 -9.50 4.84 3.63
CA ARG A 156 -10.13 5.91 2.83
C ARG A 156 -11.50 5.50 2.33
N ASP A 157 -12.47 6.39 2.45
CA ASP A 157 -13.85 6.12 2.05
C ASP A 157 -13.99 5.74 0.57
N ASP A 158 -13.19 6.35 -0.31
CA ASP A 158 -13.25 6.14 -1.76
C ASP A 158 -12.74 4.78 -2.24
N GLU A 159 -12.14 4.00 -1.34
CA GLU A 159 -11.71 2.61 -1.57
C GLU A 159 -12.84 1.59 -1.38
N PHE A 160 -14.02 2.04 -0.96
CA PHE A 160 -15.17 1.17 -0.71
C PHE A 160 -16.41 1.61 -1.49
N TYR A 161 -17.31 0.66 -1.72
CA TYR A 161 -18.67 0.94 -2.16
C TYR A 161 -19.63 -0.11 -1.63
N VAL A 162 -20.91 0.24 -1.61
CA VAL A 162 -22.02 -0.67 -1.33
C VAL A 162 -22.81 -0.97 -2.59
N SER A 163 -23.32 -2.18 -2.70
CA SER A 163 -24.24 -2.62 -3.76
C SER A 163 -25.27 -3.59 -3.20
N GLU A 164 -26.45 -3.67 -3.81
CA GLU A 164 -27.45 -4.67 -3.45
C GLU A 164 -27.24 -5.97 -4.23
N GLU A 165 -27.21 -7.10 -3.53
CA GLU A 165 -27.20 -8.43 -4.13
C GLU A 165 -28.17 -9.35 -3.38
N GLN A 166 -29.18 -9.88 -4.07
CA GLN A 166 -30.14 -10.84 -3.51
C GLN A 166 -30.86 -10.36 -2.23
N GLY A 167 -31.08 -9.04 -2.08
CA GLY A 167 -31.73 -8.43 -0.92
C GLY A 167 -30.79 -8.17 0.28
N ASP A 168 -29.52 -8.52 0.16
CA ASP A 168 -28.46 -8.13 1.09
C ASP A 168 -27.69 -6.92 0.52
N ILE A 169 -27.19 -6.04 1.39
CA ILE A 169 -26.26 -4.97 0.98
C ILE A 169 -24.84 -5.46 1.19
N ILE A 170 -24.07 -5.49 0.10
CA ILE A 170 -22.70 -5.98 0.05
C ILE A 170 -21.72 -4.81 0.13
N PHE A 171 -20.74 -4.91 1.02
CA PHE A 171 -19.64 -3.97 1.13
C PHE A 171 -18.44 -4.48 0.35
N THR A 172 -18.04 -3.75 -0.68
CA THR A 172 -16.95 -4.16 -1.57
C THR A 172 -15.76 -3.22 -1.45
N PHE A 173 -14.60 -3.82 -1.25
CA PHE A 173 -13.31 -3.14 -1.26
C PHE A 173 -12.78 -3.09 -2.70
N ARG A 174 -12.75 -1.89 -3.28
CA ARG A 174 -12.42 -1.64 -4.69
C ARG A 174 -11.03 -2.10 -5.10
N PRO A 175 -9.96 -1.90 -4.30
CA PRO A 175 -8.62 -2.25 -4.73
C PRO A 175 -8.43 -3.74 -5.03
N GLU A 176 -9.20 -4.63 -4.41
CA GLU A 176 -9.20 -6.08 -4.73
C GLU A 176 -10.49 -6.56 -5.41
N GLN A 177 -11.48 -5.67 -5.60
CA GLN A 177 -12.86 -6.04 -5.99
C GLN A 177 -13.42 -7.16 -5.11
N ARG A 178 -13.12 -7.09 -3.81
CA ARG A 178 -13.42 -8.14 -2.85
C ARG A 178 -14.64 -7.74 -2.01
N GLN A 179 -15.61 -8.64 -1.90
CA GLN A 179 -16.70 -8.49 -0.94
C GLN A 179 -16.13 -8.72 0.47
N ILE A 180 -16.14 -7.68 1.30
CA ILE A 180 -15.53 -7.69 2.64
C ILE A 180 -16.55 -7.57 3.77
N GLY A 181 -17.80 -7.22 3.44
CA GLY A 181 -18.86 -7.11 4.43
C GLY A 181 -20.23 -7.34 3.80
N ARG A 182 -21.18 -7.65 4.66
CA ARG A 182 -22.57 -7.89 4.27
C ARG A 182 -23.48 -7.40 5.37
N TYR A 183 -24.50 -6.67 4.97
CA TYR A 183 -25.64 -6.28 5.77
C TYR A 183 -26.85 -7.10 5.29
N GLN A 184 -27.38 -7.92 6.19
CA GLN A 184 -28.54 -8.74 5.92
C GLN A 184 -29.79 -7.96 6.33
N SER A 185 -30.60 -7.55 5.35
CA SER A 185 -31.80 -6.74 5.60
C SER A 185 -32.83 -7.45 6.48
N SER A 186 -32.93 -8.78 6.36
CA SER A 186 -33.85 -9.62 7.12
C SER A 186 -33.52 -9.70 8.62
N SER A 187 -32.23 -9.73 8.97
CA SER A 187 -31.74 -9.87 10.35
C SER A 187 -31.14 -8.58 10.92
N ARG A 188 -31.06 -7.52 10.11
CA ARG A 188 -30.39 -6.23 10.41
C ARG A 188 -28.97 -6.42 10.95
N THR A 189 -28.28 -7.46 10.49
CA THR A 189 -26.98 -7.86 11.02
C THR A 189 -25.88 -7.47 10.05
N PHE A 190 -24.84 -6.84 10.58
CA PHE A 190 -23.60 -6.54 9.87
C PHE A 190 -22.58 -7.65 10.12
N THR A 191 -22.02 -8.16 9.04
CA THR A 191 -20.86 -9.06 9.07
C THR A 191 -19.74 -8.42 8.27
N ILE A 192 -18.52 -8.50 8.80
CA ILE A 192 -17.32 -7.96 8.15
C ILE A 192 -16.17 -8.91 8.35
N MET A 193 -15.28 -9.00 7.37
CA MET A 193 -14.06 -9.78 7.49
C MET A 193 -13.16 -9.21 8.60
N PRO A 194 -12.57 -10.03 9.48
CA PRO A 194 -11.80 -9.55 10.64
C PRO A 194 -10.68 -8.56 10.28
N GLU A 195 -9.99 -8.78 9.16
CA GLU A 195 -8.92 -7.90 8.67
C GLU A 195 -9.39 -6.48 8.29
N PHE A 196 -10.70 -6.33 8.00
CA PHE A 196 -11.35 -5.06 7.71
C PHE A 196 -12.17 -4.53 8.90
N GLY A 197 -12.01 -5.07 10.12
CA GLY A 197 -12.80 -4.65 11.28
C GLY A 197 -12.80 -3.14 11.55
N GLY A 198 -11.71 -2.44 11.19
CA GLY A 198 -11.61 -0.98 11.28
C GLY A 198 -12.53 -0.19 10.34
N SER A 199 -13.11 -0.80 9.30
CA SER A 199 -14.04 -0.15 8.37
C SER A 199 -15.52 -0.39 8.69
N LEU A 200 -15.84 -1.06 9.81
CA LEU A 200 -17.24 -1.33 10.19
C LEU A 200 -18.07 -0.04 10.36
N THR A 201 -17.48 1.02 10.92
CA THR A 201 -18.15 2.31 11.06
C THR A 201 -18.51 2.89 9.69
N LEU A 202 -17.54 2.93 8.77
CA LEU A 202 -17.76 3.38 7.39
C LEU A 202 -18.83 2.55 6.69
N PHE A 203 -18.84 1.22 6.88
CA PHE A 203 -19.84 0.35 6.27
C PHE A 203 -21.27 0.71 6.74
N LYS A 204 -21.46 0.91 8.05
CA LYS A 204 -22.77 1.33 8.60
C LYS A 204 -23.24 2.65 8.00
N GLU A 205 -22.35 3.65 7.91
CA GLU A 205 -22.67 4.95 7.32
C GLU A 205 -23.05 4.85 5.83
N GLN A 206 -22.37 4.00 5.06
CA GLN A 206 -22.71 3.78 3.64
C GLN A 206 -24.06 3.07 3.45
N VAL A 207 -24.38 2.09 4.31
CA VAL A 207 -25.68 1.40 4.28
C VAL A 207 -26.82 2.37 4.60
N GLU A 208 -26.65 3.24 5.59
CA GLU A 208 -27.65 4.26 5.92
C GLU A 208 -27.93 5.20 4.76
N LYS A 209 -26.88 5.68 4.08
CA LYS A 209 -27.01 6.52 2.88
C LYS A 209 -27.72 5.79 1.75
N PHE A 210 -27.32 4.55 1.48
CA PHE A 210 -27.91 3.72 0.42
C PHE A 210 -29.42 3.52 0.61
N LEU A 211 -29.85 3.18 1.83
CA LEU A 211 -31.27 2.99 2.16
C LEU A 211 -32.09 4.29 2.10
N GLN A 212 -31.49 5.43 2.43
CA GLN A 212 -32.13 6.75 2.31
C GLN A 212 -32.35 7.16 0.85
N GLU A 213 -31.37 6.87 -0.01
CA GLU A 213 -31.45 7.15 -1.45
C GLU A 213 -32.55 6.30 -2.11
N GLU A 214 -32.67 5.01 -1.76
CA GLU A 214 -33.77 4.16 -2.23
C GLU A 214 -35.14 4.65 -1.75
N SER A 215 -35.22 5.09 -0.48
CA SER A 215 -36.48 5.60 0.09
C SER A 215 -36.92 6.94 -0.50
N SER A 216 -35.99 7.71 -1.08
CA SER A 216 -36.26 9.01 -1.69
C SER A 216 -36.55 8.91 -3.20
N ALA A 217 -36.29 7.76 -3.81
CA ALA A 217 -36.53 7.46 -5.21
C ALA A 217 -37.93 6.85 -5.49
N VAL A 218 -38.74 6.66 -4.44
CA VAL A 218 -40.12 6.16 -4.46
C VAL A 218 -41.10 7.32 -4.20
#